data_AF-A0A1G2LUG5-F1
#
_entry.id   AF-A0A1G2LUG5-F1
#
_cell.length_a   1.000
_cell.length_b   1.000
_cell.length_c   1.000
_cell.angle_alpha   90.00
_cell.angle_beta   90.00
_cell.angle_gamma   90.00
#
_symmetry.space_group_name_H-M   'P 1'
#
loop_
_entity.id
_entity.type
_entity.pdbx_description
1 polymer ?
#
loop_
_entity_poly.entity_id
_entity_poly.type
_entity_poly.pdbx_seq_one_letter_code
_entity_poly.pdbx_strand_id
1 'polypeptide(L)'
;MDEFFFGTDKVTSLPHIVDNMDIKRLMSLVIIALLPVTIASIYFWGLRVLLVIMVSYAFGGLIEVCFAVFRKKEIHEGFLVTGLIFPLILPPGVPLWVVAVGVMFGVIFGKEVFGGTGRNIFNPAIVGRVFLTIAFPNIMTTNWQIPFNKGLGGFIHFQNAVDAVTRATPLVMLKNQGIITPYMDLLFGRSAGCIGETFRIGIILGGLFLIVMRIVDWRLPLAYLATVVIFPYFSNNLIHTQFALGGFQLLSGGLLLGAFFMATDPVTSPFTKPGRWIAGFLLGFLTVLIRGLSGYVEGVMFSILLINAFTPLIDTVLLKIRYKKR
;
A
#
# COMPACT_ATOMS: atom_id res chain seq x y z
N MET A 1 -5.07 -27.31 -11.96
CA MET A 1 -4.32 -26.36 -11.09
C MET A 1 -3.49 -25.39 -11.93
N ASP A 2 -2.88 -25.84 -13.03
CA ASP A 2 -2.13 -24.94 -13.92
C ASP A 2 -2.98 -23.79 -14.48
N GLU A 3 -4.26 -24.03 -14.79
CA GLU A 3 -5.16 -22.97 -15.26
C GLU A 3 -5.56 -21.97 -14.16
N PHE A 4 -5.41 -22.27 -12.86
CA PHE A 4 -5.69 -21.33 -11.75
C PHE A 4 -4.46 -20.50 -11.35
N PHE A 5 -3.25 -20.89 -11.73
CA PHE A 5 -2.06 -20.08 -11.47
C PHE A 5 -1.44 -19.47 -12.74
N PHE A 6 -1.54 -20.13 -13.89
CA PHE A 6 -0.94 -19.67 -15.14
C PHE A 6 -2.02 -19.45 -16.21
N GLY A 7 -1.92 -18.36 -16.97
CA GLY A 7 -2.77 -18.14 -18.15
C GLY A 7 -2.32 -19.06 -19.29
N THR A 8 -3.25 -19.67 -20.03
CA THR A 8 -2.91 -20.51 -21.20
C THR A 8 -2.51 -19.64 -22.40
N ASP A 9 -1.43 -20.04 -23.10
CA ASP A 9 -0.90 -19.36 -24.29
C ASP A 9 -1.65 -19.75 -25.59
N LYS A 10 -2.66 -20.64 -25.53
CA LYS A 10 -3.40 -21.11 -26.71
C LYS A 10 -4.58 -20.18 -27.04
N VAL A 11 -4.48 -19.49 -28.17
CA VAL A 11 -5.51 -18.59 -28.71
C VAL A 11 -6.36 -19.33 -29.75
N THR A 12 -7.67 -19.45 -29.53
CA THR A 12 -8.61 -19.90 -30.57
C THR A 12 -9.23 -18.72 -31.30
N SER A 13 -9.53 -18.89 -32.59
CA SER A 13 -9.68 -17.83 -33.58
C SER A 13 -11.12 -17.33 -33.81
N LEU A 14 -11.88 -17.00 -32.77
CA LEU A 14 -13.25 -16.42 -32.87
C LEU A 14 -13.53 -15.45 -31.70
N PRO A 15 -14.50 -14.51 -31.81
CA PRO A 15 -14.55 -13.27 -31.02
C PRO A 15 -15.17 -13.45 -29.63
N HIS A 16 -14.84 -14.55 -28.95
CA HIS A 16 -15.05 -14.70 -27.52
C HIS A 16 -13.68 -14.55 -26.87
N ILE A 17 -13.34 -13.31 -26.55
CA ILE A 17 -12.29 -13.01 -25.58
C ILE A 17 -12.85 -13.50 -24.23
N VAL A 18 -12.71 -14.79 -23.95
CA VAL A 18 -12.80 -15.29 -22.59
C VAL A 18 -11.47 -14.89 -21.98
N ASP A 19 -11.47 -13.79 -21.24
CA ASP A 19 -10.33 -13.46 -20.40
C ASP A 19 -10.13 -14.64 -19.42
N ASN A 20 -8.92 -15.21 -19.39
CA ASN A 20 -8.61 -16.35 -18.53
C ASN A 20 -8.50 -15.96 -17.05
N MET A 21 -8.50 -14.66 -16.74
CA MET A 21 -8.39 -14.15 -15.39
C MET A 21 -9.63 -13.34 -15.00
N ASP A 22 -10.55 -14.00 -14.31
CA ASP A 22 -11.65 -13.32 -13.66
C ASP A 22 -11.12 -12.32 -12.61
N ILE A 23 -11.78 -11.17 -12.47
CA ILE A 23 -11.41 -10.12 -11.49
C ILE A 23 -11.32 -10.72 -10.09
N LYS A 24 -12.20 -11.68 -9.79
CA LYS A 24 -12.22 -12.45 -8.54
C LYS A 24 -10.90 -13.16 -8.27
N ARG A 25 -10.35 -13.81 -9.28
CA ARG A 25 -9.09 -14.54 -9.20
C ARG A 25 -7.91 -13.59 -9.00
N LEU A 26 -7.90 -12.46 -9.71
CA LEU A 26 -6.89 -11.42 -9.52
C LEU A 26 -6.89 -10.90 -8.08
N MET A 27 -8.05 -10.54 -7.55
CA MET A 27 -8.19 -10.02 -6.17
C MET A 27 -7.82 -11.08 -5.13
N SER A 28 -8.20 -12.35 -5.35
CA SER A 28 -7.83 -13.46 -4.47
C SER A 28 -6.33 -13.69 -4.42
N LEU A 29 -5.61 -13.59 -5.55
CA LEU A 29 -4.16 -13.74 -5.60
C LEU A 29 -3.43 -12.61 -4.86
N VAL A 30 -3.97 -11.38 -4.89
CA VAL A 30 -3.45 -10.26 -4.08
C VAL A 30 -3.64 -10.54 -2.59
N ILE A 31 -4.79 -11.08 -2.17
CA ILE A 31 -5.01 -11.48 -0.77
C ILE A 31 -4.02 -12.56 -0.36
N ILE A 32 -3.82 -13.60 -1.18
CA ILE A 32 -2.84 -14.67 -0.92
C ILE A 32 -1.44 -14.10 -0.76
N ALA A 33 -1.04 -13.15 -1.60
CA ALA A 33 0.25 -12.48 -1.51
C ALA A 33 0.41 -11.63 -0.22
N LEU A 34 -0.70 -11.13 0.35
CA LEU A 34 -0.72 -10.37 1.60
C LEU A 34 -0.82 -11.25 2.86
N LEU A 35 -1.16 -12.53 2.74
CA LEU A 35 -1.31 -13.43 3.89
C LEU A 35 -0.03 -13.55 4.73
N PRO A 36 1.18 -13.74 4.17
CA PRO A 36 2.41 -13.83 4.96
C PRO A 36 2.65 -12.57 5.80
N VAL A 37 2.35 -11.40 5.22
CA VAL A 37 2.46 -10.10 5.90
C VAL A 37 1.42 -10.02 7.02
N THR A 38 0.18 -10.38 6.74
CA THR A 38 -0.92 -10.34 7.73
C THR A 38 -0.68 -11.27 8.92
N ILE A 39 -0.19 -12.49 8.66
CA ILE A 39 0.15 -13.46 9.71
C ILE A 39 1.30 -12.92 10.56
N ALA A 40 2.34 -12.36 9.92
CA ALA A 40 3.44 -11.74 10.65
C ALA A 40 2.97 -10.53 11.46
N SER A 41 2.04 -9.72 10.94
CA SER A 41 1.43 -8.61 11.68
C SER A 41 0.72 -9.08 12.95
N ILE A 42 -0.03 -10.18 12.89
CA ILE A 42 -0.68 -10.77 14.08
C ILE A 42 0.37 -11.27 15.07
N TYR A 43 1.46 -11.85 14.60
CA TYR A 43 2.58 -12.25 15.45
C TYR A 43 3.24 -11.06 16.16
N PHE A 44 3.47 -9.94 15.47
CA PHE A 44 4.16 -8.78 16.05
C PHE A 44 3.28 -7.90 16.92
N TRP A 45 1.99 -7.78 16.61
CA TRP A 45 1.08 -6.80 17.24
C TRP A 45 -0.07 -7.44 18.02
N GLY A 46 -0.23 -8.75 17.90
CA GLY A 46 -1.21 -9.55 18.62
C GLY A 46 -2.58 -9.65 17.97
N LEU A 47 -3.48 -10.37 18.68
CA LEU A 47 -4.82 -10.70 18.18
C LEU A 47 -5.70 -9.47 17.90
N ARG A 48 -5.35 -8.31 18.45
CA ARG A 48 -6.04 -7.06 18.15
C ARG A 48 -6.01 -6.70 16.66
N VAL A 49 -4.98 -7.09 15.92
CA VAL A 49 -4.92 -6.86 14.47
C VAL A 49 -6.14 -7.47 13.76
N LEU A 50 -6.60 -8.65 14.22
CA LEU A 50 -7.79 -9.28 13.67
C LEU A 50 -9.04 -8.43 13.92
N LEU A 51 -9.18 -7.81 15.09
CA LEU A 51 -10.30 -6.89 15.34
C LEU A 51 -10.25 -5.66 14.43
N VAL A 52 -9.07 -5.09 14.21
CA VAL A 52 -8.88 -3.94 13.32
C VAL A 52 -9.25 -4.31 11.88
N ILE A 53 -8.86 -5.50 11.43
CA ILE A 53 -9.24 -6.04 10.11
C ILE A 53 -10.75 -6.28 10.03
N MET A 54 -11.36 -6.89 11.05
CA MET A 54 -12.80 -7.15 11.08
C MET A 54 -13.62 -5.85 11.05
N VAL A 55 -13.19 -4.82 11.78
CA VAL A 55 -13.85 -3.51 11.76
C VAL A 55 -13.73 -2.85 10.38
N SER A 56 -12.57 -2.94 9.75
CA SER A 56 -12.38 -2.46 8.37
C SER A 56 -13.36 -3.14 7.40
N TYR A 57 -13.44 -4.48 7.44
CA TYR A 57 -14.37 -5.23 6.60
C TYR A 57 -15.84 -4.94 6.89
N ALA A 58 -16.22 -4.89 8.17
CA ALA A 58 -17.60 -4.65 8.56
C ALA A 58 -18.07 -3.28 8.06
N PHE A 59 -17.37 -2.19 8.40
CA PHE A 59 -17.83 -0.85 8.07
C PHE A 59 -17.62 -0.49 6.61
N GLY A 60 -16.49 -0.87 6.00
CA GLY A 60 -16.27 -0.61 4.58
C GLY A 60 -17.19 -1.46 3.67
N GLY A 61 -17.44 -2.72 4.06
CA GLY A 61 -18.36 -3.60 3.36
C GLY A 61 -19.81 -3.14 3.49
N LEU A 62 -20.22 -2.65 4.66
CA LEU A 62 -21.55 -2.05 4.86
C LEU A 62 -21.78 -0.88 3.91
N ILE A 63 -20.80 0.03 3.75
CA ILE A 63 -20.90 1.14 2.80
C ILE A 63 -21.05 0.61 1.36
N GLU A 64 -20.21 -0.34 0.94
CA GLU A 64 -20.30 -0.88 -0.41
C GLU A 64 -21.65 -1.55 -0.68
N VAL A 65 -22.15 -2.35 0.27
CA VAL A 65 -23.48 -2.98 0.18
C VAL A 65 -24.57 -1.92 0.07
N CYS A 66 -24.53 -0.89 0.91
CA CYS A 66 -25.48 0.23 0.85
C CYS A 66 -25.48 0.87 -0.55
N PHE A 67 -24.32 1.25 -1.08
CA PHE A 67 -24.22 1.86 -2.41
C PHE A 67 -24.62 0.91 -3.54
N ALA A 68 -24.33 -0.39 -3.42
CA ALA A 68 -24.76 -1.41 -4.37
C ALA A 68 -26.29 -1.52 -4.42
N VAL A 69 -26.96 -1.53 -3.27
CA VAL A 69 -28.43 -1.51 -3.15
C VAL A 69 -29.02 -0.23 -3.75
N PHE A 70 -28.48 0.94 -3.41
CA PHE A 70 -28.95 2.22 -3.96
C PHE A 70 -28.80 2.30 -5.49
N ARG A 71 -27.73 1.70 -6.04
CA ARG A 71 -27.44 1.71 -7.48
C ARG A 71 -28.01 0.52 -8.25
N LYS A 72 -28.64 -0.43 -7.55
CA LYS A 72 -29.13 -1.70 -8.12
C LYS A 72 -28.04 -2.43 -8.91
N LYS A 73 -26.83 -2.50 -8.35
CA LYS A 73 -25.67 -3.19 -8.93
C LYS A 73 -25.25 -4.36 -8.06
N GLU A 74 -24.57 -5.32 -8.66
CA GLU A 74 -23.94 -6.42 -7.95
C GLU A 74 -22.75 -5.94 -7.11
N ILE A 75 -22.48 -6.65 -6.02
CA ILE A 75 -21.35 -6.38 -5.14
C ILE A 75 -20.09 -6.95 -5.80
N HIS A 76 -19.07 -6.11 -5.95
CA HIS A 76 -17.79 -6.53 -6.54
C HIS A 76 -16.77 -6.89 -5.47
N GLU A 77 -15.93 -7.89 -5.73
CA GLU A 77 -14.92 -8.38 -4.78
C GLU A 77 -13.72 -7.41 -4.60
N GLY A 78 -13.68 -6.29 -5.32
CA GLY A 78 -12.58 -5.33 -5.26
C GLY A 78 -12.40 -4.68 -3.88
N PHE A 79 -13.44 -4.63 -3.05
CA PHE A 79 -13.27 -4.19 -1.66
C PHE A 79 -12.53 -5.21 -0.80
N LEU A 80 -12.52 -6.50 -1.14
CA LEU A 80 -11.86 -7.50 -0.30
C LEU A 80 -10.37 -7.19 -0.09
N VAL A 81 -9.70 -6.73 -1.15
CA VAL A 81 -8.31 -6.28 -1.10
C VAL A 81 -8.18 -4.96 -0.34
N THR A 82 -9.07 -3.99 -0.61
CA THR A 82 -9.05 -2.67 0.06
C THR A 82 -9.25 -2.81 1.58
N GLY A 83 -10.20 -3.64 1.99
CA GLY A 83 -10.53 -3.94 3.39
C GLY A 83 -9.40 -4.63 4.15
N LEU A 84 -8.50 -5.33 3.45
CA LEU A 84 -7.28 -5.90 4.01
C LEU A 84 -6.11 -4.92 4.04
N ILE A 85 -5.89 -4.17 2.95
CA ILE A 85 -4.76 -3.23 2.85
C ILE A 85 -4.93 -2.05 3.82
N PHE A 86 -6.14 -1.51 3.93
CA PHE A 86 -6.43 -0.36 4.80
C PHE A 86 -5.99 -0.54 6.26
N PRO A 87 -6.35 -1.63 6.98
CA PRO A 87 -5.89 -1.82 8.34
C PRO A 87 -4.37 -2.06 8.42
N LEU A 88 -3.76 -2.72 7.43
CA LEU A 88 -2.32 -2.97 7.39
C LEU A 88 -1.49 -1.68 7.30
N ILE A 89 -2.06 -0.58 6.77
CA ILE A 89 -1.38 0.71 6.67
C ILE A 89 -1.62 1.64 7.86
N LEU A 90 -2.31 1.18 8.91
CA LEU A 90 -2.55 1.96 10.12
C LEU A 90 -1.56 1.60 11.24
N PRO A 91 -1.38 2.49 12.24
CA PRO A 91 -0.68 2.16 13.47
C PRO A 91 -1.42 1.05 14.25
N PRO A 92 -0.71 0.13 14.92
CA PRO A 92 -1.31 -0.98 15.66
C PRO A 92 -2.19 -0.52 16.85
N GLY A 93 -1.87 0.63 17.45
CA GLY A 93 -2.63 1.19 18.57
C GLY A 93 -3.87 2.01 18.18
N VAL A 94 -4.24 2.06 16.90
CA VAL A 94 -5.39 2.87 16.44
C VAL A 94 -6.71 2.44 17.12
N PRO A 95 -7.52 3.36 17.64
CA PRO A 95 -8.84 3.05 18.16
C PRO A 95 -9.77 2.52 17.07
N LEU A 96 -10.60 1.53 17.39
CA LEU A 96 -11.45 0.86 16.40
C LEU A 96 -12.44 1.79 15.70
N TRP A 97 -12.97 2.80 16.40
CA TRP A 97 -13.88 3.78 15.79
C TRP A 97 -13.19 4.62 14.71
N VAL A 98 -11.89 4.94 14.88
CA VAL A 98 -11.10 5.70 13.88
C VAL A 98 -10.92 4.86 12.62
N VAL A 99 -10.69 3.55 12.77
CA VAL A 99 -10.61 2.60 11.65
C VAL A 99 -11.92 2.61 10.87
N ALA A 100 -13.06 2.52 11.58
CA ALA A 100 -14.38 2.57 10.95
C ALA A 100 -14.59 3.87 10.16
N VAL A 101 -14.33 5.03 10.77
CA VAL A 101 -14.50 6.34 10.10
C VAL A 101 -13.57 6.44 8.88
N GLY A 102 -12.32 6.02 9.01
CA GLY A 102 -11.34 6.09 7.92
C GLY A 102 -11.67 5.18 6.74
N VAL A 103 -12.11 3.93 6.99
CA VAL A 103 -12.51 3.02 5.90
C VAL A 103 -13.80 3.50 5.23
N MET A 104 -14.78 4.00 5.99
CA MET A 104 -16.01 4.57 5.42
C MET A 104 -15.68 5.76 4.52
N PHE A 105 -14.85 6.69 4.99
CA PHE A 105 -14.44 7.84 4.18
C PHE A 105 -13.69 7.40 2.91
N GLY A 106 -12.72 6.48 3.06
CA GLY A 106 -11.95 5.96 1.94
C GLY A 106 -12.81 5.26 0.89
N VAL A 107 -13.76 4.41 1.30
CA VAL A 107 -14.67 3.71 0.37
C VAL A 107 -15.64 4.69 -0.28
N ILE A 108 -16.26 5.60 0.48
CA ILE A 108 -17.21 6.57 -0.07
C ILE A 108 -16.50 7.46 -1.11
N PHE A 109 -15.48 8.20 -0.69
CA PHE A 109 -14.87 9.24 -1.52
C PHE A 109 -13.78 8.71 -2.45
N GLY A 110 -13.13 7.60 -2.12
CA GLY A 110 -12.09 7.01 -2.97
C GLY A 110 -12.65 6.09 -4.06
N LYS A 111 -13.84 5.50 -3.85
CA LYS A 111 -14.39 4.47 -4.75
C LYS A 111 -15.83 4.72 -5.16
N GLU A 112 -16.74 4.85 -4.19
CA GLU A 112 -18.18 4.83 -4.49
C GLU A 112 -18.64 6.09 -5.20
N VAL A 113 -18.18 7.28 -4.84
CA VAL A 113 -18.56 8.52 -5.55
C VAL A 113 -18.25 8.44 -7.05
N PHE A 114 -17.18 7.75 -7.45
CA PHE A 114 -16.76 7.60 -8.85
C PHE A 114 -17.46 6.45 -9.61
N GLY A 115 -18.37 5.73 -8.95
CA GLY A 115 -19.20 4.70 -9.61
C GLY A 115 -18.83 3.25 -9.28
N GLY A 116 -17.95 3.03 -8.30
CA GLY A 116 -17.61 1.70 -7.76
C GLY A 116 -16.27 1.14 -8.27
N THR A 117 -16.08 -0.17 -8.09
CA THR A 117 -14.86 -0.90 -8.52
C THR A 117 -14.58 -0.71 -10.01
N GLY A 118 -13.33 -0.41 -10.37
CA GLY A 118 -12.91 -0.24 -11.76
C GLY A 118 -13.13 1.17 -12.32
N ARG A 119 -13.74 2.08 -11.54
CA ARG A 119 -13.92 3.49 -11.89
C ARG A 119 -13.27 4.44 -10.90
N ASN A 120 -12.60 3.91 -9.88
CA ASN A 120 -11.92 4.71 -8.87
C ASN A 120 -10.68 5.39 -9.45
N ILE A 121 -10.63 6.72 -9.31
CA ILE A 121 -9.46 7.52 -9.71
C ILE A 121 -8.33 7.31 -8.69
N PHE A 122 -8.68 7.13 -7.42
CA PHE A 122 -7.75 7.01 -6.31
C PHE A 122 -7.81 5.62 -5.68
N ASN A 123 -6.70 5.21 -5.06
CA ASN A 123 -6.68 4.01 -4.22
C ASN A 123 -7.50 4.30 -2.94
N PRO A 124 -8.62 3.58 -2.68
CA PRO A 124 -9.55 3.94 -1.61
C PRO A 124 -8.95 3.78 -0.21
N ALA A 125 -8.06 2.80 -0.02
CA ALA A 125 -7.37 2.59 1.26
C ALA A 125 -6.45 3.78 1.58
N ILE A 126 -5.74 4.29 0.57
CA ILE A 126 -4.86 5.45 0.72
C ILE A 126 -5.66 6.72 0.99
N VAL A 127 -6.80 6.92 0.32
CA VAL A 127 -7.71 8.06 0.60
C VAL A 127 -8.14 8.04 2.06
N GLY A 128 -8.57 6.88 2.58
CA GLY A 128 -8.93 6.73 3.99
C GLY A 128 -7.76 7.04 4.93
N ARG A 129 -6.55 6.54 4.63
CA ARG A 129 -5.36 6.78 5.46
C ARG A 129 -4.93 8.25 5.47
N VAL A 130 -4.97 8.91 4.31
CA VAL A 130 -4.64 10.34 4.20
C VAL A 130 -5.65 11.17 4.99
N PHE A 131 -6.94 10.86 4.87
CA PHE A 131 -7.99 11.49 5.68
C PHE A 131 -7.71 11.35 7.18
N LEU A 132 -7.42 10.13 7.66
CA LEU A 132 -7.10 9.91 9.07
C LEU A 132 -5.85 10.66 9.53
N THR A 133 -4.83 10.73 8.69
CA THR A 133 -3.58 11.44 9.01
C THR A 133 -3.82 12.94 9.19
N ILE A 134 -4.69 13.53 8.36
CA ILE A 134 -5.00 14.96 8.40
C ILE A 134 -6.00 15.28 9.51
N ALA A 135 -7.06 14.47 9.65
CA ALA A 135 -8.14 14.71 10.61
C ALA A 135 -7.77 14.32 12.05
N PHE A 136 -6.96 13.27 12.22
CA PHE A 136 -6.59 12.71 13.53
C PHE A 136 -5.06 12.51 13.68
N PRO A 137 -4.24 13.56 13.51
CA PRO A 137 -2.78 13.44 13.47
C PRO A 137 -2.18 12.86 14.76
N ASN A 138 -2.71 13.24 15.93
CA ASN A 138 -2.23 12.74 17.22
C ASN A 138 -2.40 11.22 17.33
N ILE A 139 -3.57 10.70 16.96
CA ILE A 139 -3.85 9.25 17.01
C ILE A 139 -2.93 8.49 16.03
N MET A 140 -2.68 9.07 14.85
CA MET A 140 -1.88 8.47 13.80
C MET A 140 -0.36 8.51 14.08
N THR A 141 0.11 9.36 15.00
CA THR A 141 1.55 9.60 15.23
C THR A 141 2.03 9.25 16.64
N THR A 142 1.15 9.08 17.62
CA THR A 142 1.55 8.82 19.02
C THR A 142 1.47 7.33 19.40
N ASN A 143 0.58 6.56 18.77
CA ASN A 143 0.25 5.19 19.19
C ASN A 143 1.11 4.10 18.51
N TRP A 144 2.43 4.31 18.49
CA TRP A 144 3.38 3.30 17.99
C TRP A 144 3.74 2.31 19.08
N GLN A 145 3.60 1.01 18.85
CA GLN A 145 3.86 -0.01 19.87
C GLN A 145 5.22 -0.68 19.66
N ILE A 146 5.76 -1.32 20.70
CA ILE A 146 6.92 -2.21 20.57
C ILE A 146 6.44 -3.58 20.05
N PRO A 147 7.04 -4.12 18.97
CA PRO A 147 6.64 -5.42 18.45
C PRO A 147 7.04 -6.55 19.42
N PHE A 148 6.18 -7.57 19.51
CA PHE A 148 6.48 -8.80 20.25
C PHE A 148 7.61 -9.57 19.56
N ASN A 149 8.69 -9.84 20.31
CA ASN A 149 9.88 -10.51 19.78
C ASN A 149 10.26 -11.80 20.55
N LYS A 150 9.42 -12.29 21.47
CA LYS A 150 9.72 -13.46 22.33
C LYS A 150 8.56 -14.46 22.36
N GLY A 151 8.89 -15.76 22.42
CA GLY A 151 7.94 -16.86 22.61
C GLY A 151 6.97 -17.04 21.44
N LEU A 152 5.72 -17.39 21.75
CA LEU A 152 4.60 -17.47 20.78
C LEU A 152 4.11 -16.08 20.31
N GLY A 153 4.84 -15.01 20.68
CA GLY A 153 4.59 -13.64 20.23
C GLY A 153 3.19 -13.13 20.58
N GLY A 154 2.63 -12.33 19.70
CA GLY A 154 1.31 -11.72 19.82
C GLY A 154 0.13 -12.70 19.69
N PHE A 155 0.32 -13.94 19.26
CA PHE A 155 -0.80 -14.88 19.06
C PHE A 155 -1.56 -15.21 20.36
N ILE A 156 -0.92 -15.02 21.52
CA ILE A 156 -1.52 -15.28 22.84
C ILE A 156 -1.92 -13.97 23.53
N HIS A 157 -1.36 -12.84 23.09
CA HIS A 157 -1.55 -11.56 23.74
C HIS A 157 -2.62 -10.72 23.07
N PHE A 158 -3.62 -10.34 23.86
CA PHE A 158 -4.61 -9.33 23.49
C PHE A 158 -4.24 -8.01 24.15
N GLN A 159 -3.55 -7.12 23.42
CA GLN A 159 -3.09 -5.85 23.99
C GLN A 159 -4.06 -4.70 23.70
N ASN A 160 -4.62 -4.14 24.77
CA ASN A 160 -5.39 -2.90 24.71
C ASN A 160 -4.46 -1.72 24.42
N ALA A 161 -4.97 -0.67 23.77
CA ALA A 161 -4.14 0.44 23.28
C ALA A 161 -3.45 1.20 24.41
N VAL A 162 -4.04 1.12 25.60
CA VAL A 162 -3.65 1.84 26.81
C VAL A 162 -2.44 1.20 27.48
N ASP A 163 -2.25 -0.11 27.36
CA ASP A 163 -1.20 -0.86 28.07
C ASP A 163 0.04 -1.13 27.21
N ALA A 164 0.20 -0.40 26.10
CA ALA A 164 1.30 -0.61 25.16
C ALA A 164 2.40 0.44 25.32
N VAL A 165 3.63 -0.02 25.50
CA VAL A 165 4.81 0.85 25.58
C VAL A 165 5.08 1.45 24.20
N THR A 166 5.20 2.79 24.15
CA THR A 166 5.35 3.50 22.90
C THR A 166 6.80 3.57 22.41
N ARG A 167 7.05 3.33 21.12
CA ARG A 167 8.38 3.47 20.50
C ARG A 167 8.32 4.25 19.18
N ALA A 168 9.16 5.26 19.03
CA ALA A 168 9.24 6.04 17.78
C ALA A 168 9.59 5.14 16.57
N THR A 169 9.05 5.46 15.40
CA THR A 169 9.38 4.72 14.18
C THR A 169 10.83 5.01 13.75
N PRO A 170 11.49 4.08 13.02
CA PRO A 170 12.87 4.25 12.57
C PRO A 170 13.12 5.57 11.82
N LEU A 171 12.14 6.04 11.06
CA LEU A 171 12.21 7.31 10.35
C LEU A 171 12.15 8.52 11.28
N VAL A 172 11.29 8.49 12.30
CA VAL A 172 11.25 9.54 13.32
C VAL A 172 12.56 9.55 14.11
N MET A 173 13.08 8.37 14.46
CA MET A 173 14.36 8.22 15.17
C MET A 173 15.53 8.80 14.35
N LEU A 174 15.56 8.51 13.04
CA LEU A 174 16.57 9.09 12.17
C LEU A 174 16.45 10.62 12.10
N LYS A 175 15.24 11.14 11.89
CA LYS A 175 15.01 12.58 11.68
C LYS A 175 15.24 13.41 12.95
N ASN A 176 14.81 12.91 14.11
CA ASN A 176 14.85 13.66 15.36
C ASN A 176 16.12 13.40 16.17
N GLN A 177 16.70 12.19 16.09
CA GLN A 177 17.80 11.76 16.95
C GLN A 177 19.05 11.33 16.17
N GLY A 178 18.99 11.24 14.83
CA GLY A 178 20.10 10.76 14.00
C GLY A 178 20.44 9.27 14.18
N ILE A 179 19.59 8.51 14.88
CA ILE A 179 19.85 7.10 15.19
C ILE A 179 19.43 6.22 14.02
N ILE A 180 20.37 5.45 13.49
CA ILE A 180 20.12 4.45 12.45
C ILE A 180 19.78 3.11 13.11
N THR A 181 18.57 2.60 12.86
CA THR A 181 18.21 1.25 13.30
C THR A 181 18.92 0.20 12.44
N PRO A 182 19.40 -0.91 13.03
CA PRO A 182 20.05 -1.98 12.29
C PRO A 182 19.19 -2.52 11.14
N TYR A 183 19.81 -2.73 9.97
CA TYR A 183 19.09 -3.22 8.78
C TYR A 183 18.44 -4.59 8.98
N MET A 184 19.05 -5.47 9.79
CA MET A 184 18.49 -6.79 10.09
C MET A 184 17.18 -6.67 10.90
N ASP A 185 17.12 -5.74 11.85
CA ASP A 185 15.89 -5.51 12.62
C ASP A 185 14.79 -4.87 11.77
N LEU A 186 15.17 -4.09 10.75
CA LEU A 186 14.24 -3.60 9.75
C LEU A 186 13.73 -4.74 8.85
N LEU A 187 14.60 -5.62 8.35
CA LEU A 187 14.19 -6.72 7.48
C LEU A 187 13.25 -7.72 8.16
N PHE A 188 13.55 -8.08 9.41
CA PHE A 188 12.75 -9.03 10.20
C PHE A 188 11.58 -8.39 10.94
N GLY A 189 11.35 -7.08 10.83
CA GLY A 189 10.19 -6.42 11.41
C GLY A 189 10.23 -6.20 12.92
N ARG A 190 11.42 -6.21 13.52
CA ARG A 190 11.64 -5.93 14.96
C ARG A 190 11.62 -4.44 15.29
N SER A 191 11.03 -3.63 14.41
CA SER A 191 10.97 -2.18 14.47
C SER A 191 9.52 -1.70 14.59
N ALA A 192 9.32 -0.54 15.23
CA ALA A 192 8.00 0.08 15.31
C ALA A 192 7.57 0.62 13.94
N GLY A 193 6.32 0.42 13.56
CA GLY A 193 5.79 0.83 12.26
C GLY A 193 4.31 0.51 12.12
N CYS A 194 3.78 0.67 10.90
CA CYS A 194 2.39 0.29 10.62
C CYS A 194 2.23 -1.24 10.67
N ILE A 195 0.99 -1.70 10.88
CA ILE A 195 0.66 -3.12 11.11
C ILE A 195 1.33 -4.03 10.06
N GLY A 196 1.19 -3.72 8.76
CA GLY A 196 1.70 -4.51 7.64
C GLY A 196 3.04 -4.06 7.06
N GLU A 197 3.74 -3.11 7.70
CA GLU A 197 5.04 -2.63 7.21
C GLU A 197 6.22 -3.44 7.76
N THR A 198 6.04 -4.01 8.95
CA THR A 198 7.15 -4.58 9.75
C THR A 198 7.84 -5.72 9.02
N PHE A 199 7.09 -6.70 8.51
CA PHE A 199 7.68 -7.90 7.90
C PHE A 199 8.05 -7.70 6.43
N ARG A 200 9.17 -7.00 6.20
CA ARG A 200 9.63 -6.56 4.87
C ARG A 200 9.97 -7.72 3.93
N ILE A 201 10.52 -8.82 4.45
CA ILE A 201 10.79 -10.02 3.65
C ILE A 201 9.49 -10.59 3.08
N GLY A 202 8.42 -10.67 3.89
CA GLY A 202 7.11 -11.12 3.43
C GLY A 202 6.52 -10.22 2.35
N ILE A 203 6.69 -8.89 2.48
CA ILE A 203 6.25 -7.94 1.47
C ILE A 203 7.00 -8.16 0.14
N ILE A 204 8.32 -8.36 0.19
CA ILE A 204 9.14 -8.60 -1.01
C ILE A 204 8.74 -9.93 -1.67
N LEU A 205 8.56 -10.99 -0.89
CA LEU A 205 8.14 -12.30 -1.40
C LEU A 205 6.73 -12.24 -2.02
N GLY A 206 5.79 -11.56 -1.36
CA GLY A 206 4.44 -11.36 -1.88
C GLY A 206 4.44 -10.50 -3.15
N GLY A 207 5.24 -9.43 -3.19
CA GLY A 207 5.40 -8.60 -4.38
C GLY A 207 6.04 -9.34 -5.55
N LEU A 208 7.08 -10.14 -5.29
CA LEU A 208 7.72 -10.98 -6.30
C LEU A 208 6.76 -12.05 -6.82
N PHE A 209 5.96 -12.66 -5.94
CA PHE A 209 4.91 -13.59 -6.32
C PHE A 209 3.91 -12.93 -7.30
N LEU A 210 3.42 -11.73 -7.02
CA LEU A 210 2.52 -11.01 -7.93
C LEU A 210 3.15 -10.69 -9.30
N ILE A 211 4.46 -10.42 -9.33
CA ILE A 211 5.21 -10.20 -10.57
C ILE A 211 5.37 -11.49 -11.38
N VAL A 212 5.73 -12.60 -10.73
CA VAL A 212 5.88 -13.92 -11.37
C VAL A 212 4.54 -14.38 -11.97
N MET A 213 3.46 -14.15 -11.23
CA MET A 213 2.09 -14.44 -11.64
C MET A 213 1.57 -13.50 -12.75
N ARG A 214 2.38 -12.53 -13.21
CA ARG A 214 2.06 -11.52 -14.24
C ARG A 214 0.78 -10.70 -13.96
N ILE A 215 0.39 -10.59 -12.69
CA ILE A 215 -0.71 -9.73 -12.26
C ILE A 215 -0.25 -8.28 -12.23
N VAL A 216 0.99 -8.09 -11.75
CA VAL A 216 1.61 -6.79 -11.58
C VAL A 216 2.79 -6.65 -12.53
N ASP A 217 2.83 -5.53 -13.25
CA ASP A 217 3.99 -5.18 -14.06
C ASP A 217 5.17 -4.73 -13.21
N TRP A 218 6.27 -5.47 -13.29
CA TRP A 218 7.53 -5.18 -12.60
C TRP A 218 8.12 -3.79 -12.88
N ARG A 219 7.75 -3.16 -14.00
CA ARG A 219 8.27 -1.85 -14.41
C ARG A 219 7.98 -0.75 -13.38
N LEU A 220 6.76 -0.72 -12.84
CA LEU A 220 6.34 0.33 -11.93
C LEU A 220 7.02 0.21 -10.55
N PRO A 221 6.99 -0.96 -9.87
CA PRO A 221 7.73 -1.15 -8.61
C PRO A 221 9.23 -0.93 -8.78
N LEU A 222 9.83 -1.45 -9.86
CA LEU A 222 11.27 -1.29 -10.07
C LEU A 222 11.66 0.19 -10.26
N ALA A 223 10.91 0.93 -11.08
CA ALA A 223 11.14 2.37 -11.27
C ALA A 223 10.99 3.14 -9.95
N TYR A 224 10.00 2.79 -9.13
CA TYR A 224 9.76 3.40 -7.83
C TYR A 224 10.89 3.11 -6.84
N LEU A 225 11.32 1.87 -6.71
CA LEU A 225 12.41 1.49 -5.80
C LEU A 225 13.76 2.07 -6.26
N ALA A 226 14.04 2.03 -7.56
CA ALA A 226 15.29 2.56 -8.12
C ALA A 226 15.42 4.07 -7.88
N THR A 227 14.35 4.83 -8.09
CA THR A 227 14.37 6.28 -7.84
C THR A 227 14.60 6.63 -6.37
N VAL A 228 14.03 5.87 -5.44
CA VAL A 228 14.23 6.06 -4.00
C VAL A 228 15.67 5.79 -3.57
N VAL A 229 16.42 4.95 -4.29
CA VAL A 229 17.84 4.71 -4.00
C VAL A 229 18.73 5.76 -4.67
N ILE A 230 18.48 6.00 -5.96
CA ILE A 230 19.32 6.83 -6.81
C ILE A 230 19.22 8.31 -6.39
N PHE A 231 18.01 8.80 -6.13
CA PHE A 231 17.81 10.23 -5.90
C PHE A 231 18.48 10.74 -4.60
N PRO A 232 18.29 10.11 -3.42
CA PRO A 232 19.03 10.49 -2.21
C PRO A 232 20.55 10.36 -2.36
N TYR A 233 21.01 9.33 -3.10
CA TYR A 233 22.45 9.14 -3.33
C TYR A 233 23.06 10.30 -4.10
N PHE A 234 22.40 10.77 -5.17
CA PHE A 234 22.86 11.93 -5.92
C PHE A 234 22.72 13.23 -5.13
N SER A 235 21.60 13.45 -4.43
CA SER A 235 21.37 14.69 -3.69
C SER A 235 22.33 14.89 -2.53
N ASN A 236 22.69 13.80 -1.82
CA ASN A 236 23.61 13.87 -0.69
C ASN A 236 25.05 14.14 -1.13
N ASN A 237 25.46 13.56 -2.27
CA ASN A 237 26.81 13.74 -2.81
C ASN A 237 27.00 15.10 -3.52
N LEU A 238 25.97 15.62 -4.20
CA LEU A 238 26.09 16.85 -5.00
C LEU A 238 25.69 18.12 -4.24
N ILE A 239 24.67 18.04 -3.38
CA ILE A 239 24.03 19.21 -2.76
C ILE A 239 24.27 19.23 -1.23
N HIS A 240 24.96 18.22 -0.68
CA HIS A 240 25.15 18.03 0.77
C HIS A 240 23.86 18.14 1.58
N THR A 241 22.74 17.75 0.95
CA THR A 241 21.45 17.70 1.62
C THR A 241 21.40 16.50 2.56
N GLN A 242 20.81 16.64 3.75
CA GLN A 242 20.74 15.56 4.74
C GLN A 242 19.56 14.61 4.48
N PHE A 243 19.48 14.03 3.27
CA PHE A 243 18.48 12.96 3.05
C PHE A 243 18.96 11.64 3.67
N ALA A 244 18.02 10.81 4.11
CA ALA A 244 18.31 9.46 4.58
C ALA A 244 18.99 8.63 3.49
N LEU A 245 19.89 7.71 3.85
CA LEU A 245 20.49 6.79 2.88
C LEU A 245 19.40 5.99 2.16
N GLY A 246 19.55 5.81 0.85
CA GLY A 246 18.57 5.11 0.01
C GLY A 246 18.21 3.71 0.50
N GLY A 247 19.20 2.93 0.96
CA GLY A 247 18.96 1.60 1.54
C GLY A 247 18.12 1.63 2.83
N PHE A 248 18.34 2.63 3.68
CA PHE A 248 17.51 2.85 4.87
C PHE A 248 16.11 3.30 4.49
N GLN A 249 15.98 4.17 3.49
CA GLN A 249 14.69 4.67 3.02
C GLN A 249 13.83 3.58 2.38
N LEU A 250 14.45 2.62 1.68
CA LEU A 250 13.78 1.43 1.16
C LEU A 250 13.27 0.52 2.26
N LEU A 251 14.10 0.27 3.28
CA LEU A 251 13.81 -0.62 4.39
C LEU A 251 13.13 0.08 5.56
N SER A 252 12.58 1.29 5.37
CA SER A 252 11.85 2.01 6.41
C SER A 252 10.59 2.65 5.84
N GLY A 253 9.55 2.71 6.66
CA GLY A 253 8.26 3.23 6.27
C GLY A 253 7.48 2.27 5.38
N GLY A 254 6.25 2.67 5.05
CA GLY A 254 5.31 1.93 4.20
C GLY A 254 5.72 1.78 2.73
N LEU A 255 7.00 1.98 2.38
CA LEU A 255 7.46 2.11 1.00
C LEU A 255 7.36 0.80 0.22
N LEU A 256 7.85 -0.31 0.77
CA LEU A 256 7.76 -1.62 0.10
C LEU A 256 6.30 -2.05 -0.06
N LEU A 257 5.49 -1.86 0.99
CA LEU A 257 4.07 -2.18 0.94
C LEU A 257 3.35 -1.32 -0.11
N GLY A 258 3.64 -0.02 -0.14
CA GLY A 258 3.12 0.91 -1.14
C GLY A 258 3.56 0.55 -2.56
N ALA A 259 4.82 0.18 -2.75
CA ALA A 259 5.38 -0.13 -4.07
C ALA A 259 4.79 -1.41 -4.68
N PHE A 260 4.61 -2.48 -3.90
CA PHE A 260 4.17 -3.77 -4.41
C PHE A 260 2.66 -3.99 -4.38
N PHE A 261 1.92 -3.34 -3.47
CA PHE A 261 0.50 -3.63 -3.24
C PHE A 261 -0.45 -2.44 -3.44
N MET A 262 0.04 -1.20 -3.52
CA MET A 262 -0.83 -0.03 -3.66
C MET A 262 -0.58 0.78 -4.94
N ALA A 263 0.69 0.99 -5.29
CA ALA A 263 1.09 1.69 -6.51
C ALA A 263 0.82 0.85 -7.78
N THR A 264 0.65 -0.46 -7.59
CA THR A 264 0.41 -1.49 -8.61
C THR A 264 -1.06 -1.87 -8.73
N ASP A 265 -1.96 -1.10 -8.10
CA ASP A 265 -3.40 -1.30 -8.25
C ASP A 265 -3.79 -1.18 -9.75
N PRO A 266 -4.41 -2.21 -10.34
CA PRO A 266 -4.71 -2.24 -11.77
C PRO A 266 -5.68 -1.13 -12.21
N VAL A 267 -6.45 -0.53 -11.29
CA VAL A 267 -7.42 0.51 -11.66
C VAL A 267 -6.79 1.90 -11.70
N THR A 268 -5.86 2.20 -10.79
CA THR A 268 -5.31 3.56 -10.62
C THR A 268 -3.94 3.76 -11.26
N SER A 269 -3.28 2.67 -11.67
CA SER A 269 -1.97 2.71 -12.32
C SER A 269 -2.09 2.92 -13.84
N PRO A 270 -1.09 3.56 -14.50
CA PRO A 270 -1.13 3.76 -15.93
C PRO A 270 -1.14 2.45 -16.72
N PHE A 271 -1.91 2.43 -17.82
CA PHE A 271 -2.02 1.25 -18.68
C PHE A 271 -0.84 1.14 -19.67
N THR A 272 -0.21 2.27 -20.02
CA THR A 272 0.88 2.27 -21.00
C THR A 272 2.22 1.85 -20.39
N LYS A 273 2.99 1.01 -21.12
CA LYS A 273 4.35 0.59 -20.72
C LYS A 273 5.29 1.77 -20.38
N PRO A 274 5.40 2.84 -21.20
CA PRO A 274 6.17 4.02 -20.84
C PRO A 274 5.55 4.80 -19.68
N GLY A 275 4.22 4.88 -19.57
CA GLY A 275 3.53 5.55 -18.48
C GLY A 275 3.86 4.95 -17.11
N ARG A 276 4.02 3.63 -17.04
CA ARG A 276 4.43 2.93 -15.81
C ARG A 276 5.84 3.31 -15.33
N TRP A 277 6.79 3.55 -16.24
CA TRP A 277 8.12 4.04 -15.89
C TRP A 277 8.07 5.48 -15.36
N ILE A 278 7.31 6.35 -16.04
CA ILE A 278 7.16 7.76 -15.64
C ILE A 278 6.46 7.85 -14.28
N ALA A 279 5.36 7.12 -14.09
CA ALA A 279 4.64 7.09 -12.82
C ALA A 279 5.51 6.55 -11.68
N GLY A 280 6.23 5.44 -11.89
CA GLY A 280 7.16 4.90 -10.88
C GLY A 280 8.28 5.89 -10.53
N PHE A 281 8.84 6.58 -11.52
CA PHE A 281 9.84 7.64 -11.28
C PHE A 281 9.27 8.77 -10.43
N LEU A 282 8.10 9.30 -10.79
CA LEU A 282 7.46 10.40 -10.08
C LEU A 282 7.05 10.00 -8.66
N LEU A 283 6.56 8.78 -8.45
CA LEU A 283 6.25 8.22 -7.12
C LEU A 283 7.48 8.24 -6.21
N GLY A 284 8.62 7.77 -6.70
CA GLY A 284 9.88 7.72 -5.93
C GLY A 284 10.42 9.10 -5.62
N PHE A 285 10.48 9.94 -6.63
CA PHE A 285 10.92 11.32 -6.51
C PHE A 285 10.09 12.09 -5.46
N LEU A 286 8.76 12.06 -5.56
CA LEU A 286 7.87 12.71 -4.60
C LEU A 286 8.01 12.13 -3.20
N THR A 287 8.17 10.80 -3.09
CA THR A 287 8.32 10.15 -1.79
C THR A 287 9.60 10.62 -1.07
N VAL A 288 10.71 10.76 -1.79
CA VAL A 288 11.96 11.27 -1.21
C VAL A 288 11.81 12.75 -0.82
N LEU A 289 11.25 13.58 -1.71
CA LEU A 289 11.04 15.00 -1.42
C LEU A 289 10.18 15.21 -0.17
N ILE A 290 9.08 14.47 -0.04
CA ILE A 290 8.19 14.59 1.12
C ILE A 290 8.91 14.11 2.38
N ARG A 291 9.64 13.00 2.34
CA ARG A 291 10.36 12.48 3.53
C ARG A 291 11.47 13.40 4.01
N GLY A 292 12.18 14.07 3.09
CA GLY A 292 13.28 14.96 3.45
C GLY A 292 12.87 16.40 3.74
N LEU A 293 11.99 17.01 2.92
CA LEU A 293 11.69 18.44 2.98
C LEU A 293 10.40 18.78 3.74
N SER A 294 9.49 17.82 3.93
CA SER A 294 8.22 18.08 4.61
C SER A 294 8.29 17.78 6.12
N GLY A 295 7.28 18.25 6.88
CA GLY A 295 7.09 17.85 8.27
C GLY A 295 6.63 16.39 8.45
N TYR A 296 6.11 15.76 7.39
CA TYR A 296 5.63 14.38 7.45
C TYR A 296 6.78 13.39 7.32
N VAL A 297 6.71 12.34 8.13
CA VAL A 297 7.73 11.30 8.22
C VAL A 297 7.46 10.15 7.24
N GLU A 298 6.19 9.96 6.88
CA GLU A 298 5.70 9.03 5.85
C GLU A 298 5.30 9.83 4.59
N GLY A 299 6.02 9.63 3.48
CA GLY A 299 5.73 10.31 2.19
C GLY A 299 4.93 9.47 1.18
N VAL A 300 4.82 8.16 1.39
CA VAL A 300 4.34 7.20 0.38
C VAL A 300 2.87 7.43 0.03
N MET A 301 2.01 7.62 1.02
CA MET A 301 0.56 7.78 0.82
C MET A 301 0.22 9.03 -0.01
N PHE A 302 0.90 10.14 0.25
CA PHE A 302 0.69 11.39 -0.49
C PHE A 302 1.20 11.27 -1.94
N SER A 303 2.37 10.67 -2.13
CA SER A 303 2.92 10.43 -3.46
C SER A 303 1.98 9.58 -4.31
N ILE A 304 1.46 8.46 -3.77
CA ILE A 304 0.56 7.58 -4.53
C ILE A 304 -0.75 8.30 -4.87
N LEU A 305 -1.34 9.05 -3.93
CA LEU A 305 -2.58 9.78 -4.20
C LEU A 305 -2.38 10.86 -5.27
N LEU A 306 -1.25 11.58 -5.22
CA LEU A 306 -0.92 12.60 -6.22
C LEU A 306 -0.74 11.97 -7.61
N ILE A 307 0.01 10.87 -7.72
CA ILE A 307 0.26 10.22 -9.01
C ILE A 307 -0.99 9.56 -9.57
N ASN A 308 -1.85 8.99 -8.73
CA ASN A 308 -3.16 8.51 -9.16
C ASN A 308 -3.98 9.63 -9.84
N ALA A 309 -3.92 10.86 -9.36
CA ALA A 309 -4.56 12.02 -10.01
C ALA A 309 -3.97 12.31 -11.40
N PHE A 310 -2.66 12.14 -11.55
CA PHE A 310 -1.93 12.39 -12.79
C PHE A 310 -1.91 11.20 -13.76
N THR A 311 -2.27 9.99 -13.33
CA THR A 311 -2.30 8.78 -14.18
C THR A 311 -3.08 9.00 -15.49
N PRO A 312 -4.33 9.52 -15.49
CA PRO A 312 -5.06 9.74 -16.74
C PRO A 312 -4.37 10.74 -17.68
N LEU A 313 -3.70 11.75 -17.11
CA LEU A 313 -2.94 12.75 -17.89
C LEU A 313 -1.72 12.12 -18.55
N ILE A 314 -0.96 11.30 -17.81
CA ILE A 314 0.21 10.57 -18.31
C ILE A 314 -0.19 9.69 -19.49
N ASP A 315 -1.25 8.90 -19.35
CA ASP A 315 -1.71 8.02 -20.43
C ASP A 315 -2.23 8.81 -21.63
N THR A 316 -3.00 9.88 -21.42
CA THR A 316 -3.52 10.72 -22.52
C THR A 316 -2.39 11.37 -23.33
N VAL A 317 -1.36 11.90 -22.65
CA VAL A 317 -0.20 12.52 -23.32
C VAL A 317 0.57 11.48 -24.13
N LEU A 318 0.83 10.31 -23.56
CA LEU A 318 1.58 9.25 -24.24
C LEU A 318 0.81 8.65 -25.43
N LEU A 319 -0.50 8.49 -25.30
CA LEU A 319 -1.36 8.06 -26.41
C LEU A 319 -1.37 9.12 -27.52
N LYS A 320 -1.51 10.40 -27.19
CA LYS A 320 -1.44 11.50 -28.18
C LYS A 320 -0.10 11.53 -28.91
N ILE A 321 1.02 11.31 -28.22
CA ILE A 321 2.35 11.26 -28.85
C ILE A 321 2.44 10.06 -29.79
N ARG A 322 1.95 8.89 -29.36
CA ARG A 322 2.03 7.65 -30.14
C ARG A 322 1.12 7.65 -31.37
N TYR A 323 -0.08 8.21 -31.24
CA TYR A 323 -1.08 8.32 -32.30
C TYR A 323 -1.06 9.69 -32.99
N LYS A 324 -0.03 10.51 -32.76
CA LYS A 324 0.17 11.73 -33.53
C LYS A 324 0.32 11.30 -34.99
N LYS A 325 -0.72 11.56 -35.79
CA LYS A 325 -0.75 11.29 -37.23
C LYS A 325 0.56 11.84 -37.81
N ARG A 326 1.36 10.94 -38.37
CA ARG A 326 2.27 11.30 -39.46
C ARG A 326 1.41 11.78 -40.63
#